data_AF-A0A2R6RID1-F1
#
_entry.id   AF-A0A2R6RID1-F1
#
_cell.length_a   1.000
_cell.length_b   1.000
_cell.length_c   1.000
_cell.angle_alpha   90.00
_cell.angle_beta   90.00
_cell.angle_gamma   90.00
#
_symmetry.space_group_name_H-M   'P 1'
#
loop_
_entity.id
_entity.type
_entity.pdbx_description
1 polymer ?
#
loop_
_entity_poly.entity_id
_entity_poly.type
_entity_poly.pdbx_seq_one_letter_code
_entity_poly.pdbx_strand_id
1 'polypeptide(L)'
;MAAVGVTQTKLADQRFVIYGAGSAGLGIARQLRDGIVSIDNVDAASANKQFYLIDKFGLIKDSLGTEKIRDAVREYVRPDDEWKGVPTNEKGEITLLEVVKKVKPTVLIGCSTHAGAFTEEVIKEMAKGTDRPIVLPLSNPSKLHEAKPQDVTDWTEGKALLATGSPFPPCKTSNGKEYT
;
A
#
# COMPACT_ATOMS: atom_id res chain seq x y z
N MET A 1 7.66 10.97 2.41
CA MET A 1 7.61 12.35 2.94
C MET A 1 7.26 13.39 1.87
N ALA A 2 7.98 13.46 0.73
CA ALA A 2 7.68 14.44 -0.34
C ALA A 2 6.21 14.43 -0.83
N ALA A 3 5.65 13.25 -1.07
CA ALA A 3 4.26 13.11 -1.51
C ALA A 3 3.23 13.65 -0.50
N VAL A 4 3.51 13.55 0.80
CA VAL A 4 2.64 14.07 1.87
C VAL A 4 2.65 15.60 1.92
N GLY A 5 3.77 16.22 1.58
CA GLY A 5 3.84 17.68 1.38
C GLY A 5 2.97 18.14 0.21
N VAL A 6 2.86 17.33 -0.85
CA VAL A 6 2.02 17.61 -2.02
C VAL A 6 0.52 17.43 -1.70
N THR A 7 0.17 16.46 -0.85
CA THR A 7 -1.22 16.26 -0.42
C THR A 7 -1.64 17.21 0.70
N GLN A 8 -0.71 18.01 1.25
CA GLN A 8 -0.94 18.95 2.37
C GLN A 8 -1.62 18.29 3.59
N THR A 9 -1.27 17.03 3.87
CA THR A 9 -1.79 16.25 5.00
C THR A 9 -0.65 15.88 5.96
N LYS A 10 -0.96 15.36 7.15
CA LYS A 10 0.06 14.81 8.05
C LYS A 10 0.41 13.38 7.66
N LEU A 11 1.54 12.88 8.17
CA LEU A 11 1.88 11.46 8.02
C LEU A 11 0.88 10.59 8.79
N ALA A 12 0.42 11.06 9.94
CA ALA A 12 -0.58 10.40 10.79
C ALA A 12 -1.99 10.33 10.18
N ASP A 13 -2.28 11.10 9.13
CA ASP A 13 -3.58 11.05 8.42
C ASP A 13 -3.61 9.95 7.35
N GLN A 14 -2.44 9.37 7.05
CA GLN A 14 -2.30 8.40 5.97
C GLN A 14 -2.75 7.01 6.41
N ARG A 15 -3.19 6.21 5.43
CA ARG A 15 -3.48 4.79 5.60
C ARG A 15 -2.63 4.02 4.61
N PHE A 16 -1.72 3.21 5.13
CA PHE A 16 -0.69 2.53 4.37
C PHE A 16 -1.05 1.07 4.15
N VAL A 17 -1.13 0.67 2.88
CA VAL A 17 -1.13 -0.75 2.51
C VAL A 17 0.24 -1.12 1.99
N ILE A 18 0.87 -2.11 2.63
CA ILE A 18 2.17 -2.66 2.24
C ILE A 18 1.92 -4.05 1.65
N TYR A 19 2.02 -4.16 0.34
CA TYR A 19 1.85 -5.41 -0.39
C TYR A 19 3.21 -6.10 -0.54
N GLY A 20 3.47 -7.08 0.32
CA GLY A 20 4.77 -7.74 0.47
C GLY A 20 5.39 -7.41 1.83
N ALA A 21 5.05 -8.20 2.86
CA ALA A 21 5.54 -8.01 4.22
C ALA A 21 6.97 -8.55 4.47
N GLY A 22 7.79 -8.70 3.42
CA GLY A 22 9.19 -9.13 3.49
C GLY A 22 10.10 -8.13 4.23
N SER A 23 11.42 -8.33 4.14
CA SER A 23 12.39 -7.41 4.77
C SER A 23 12.24 -5.97 4.28
N ALA A 24 12.08 -5.76 2.97
CA ALA A 24 11.91 -4.45 2.37
C ALA A 24 10.61 -3.76 2.82
N GLY A 25 9.47 -4.43 2.68
CA GLY A 25 8.16 -3.87 3.06
C GLY A 25 8.08 -3.56 4.55
N LEU A 26 8.61 -4.43 5.41
CA LEU A 26 8.68 -4.19 6.85
C LEU A 26 9.62 -3.03 7.20
N GLY A 27 10.77 -2.92 6.53
CA GLY A 27 11.70 -1.81 6.71
C GLY A 27 11.05 -0.47 6.38
N ILE A 28 10.32 -0.39 5.26
CA ILE A 28 9.56 0.79 4.86
C ILE A 28 8.47 1.10 5.89
N ALA A 29 7.69 0.10 6.32
CA ALA A 29 6.65 0.29 7.32
C ALA A 29 7.19 0.87 8.63
N ARG A 30 8.32 0.32 9.14
CA ARG A 30 8.98 0.82 10.35
C ARG A 30 9.48 2.26 10.20
N GLN A 31 10.14 2.58 9.09
CA GLN A 31 10.63 3.94 8.85
C GLN A 31 9.48 4.96 8.75
N LEU A 32 8.37 4.59 8.10
CA LEU A 32 7.19 5.45 8.03
C LEU A 32 6.54 5.62 9.41
N ARG A 33 6.40 4.54 10.18
CA ARG A 33 5.92 4.59 11.57
C ARG A 33 6.79 5.50 12.43
N ASP A 34 8.10 5.32 12.40
CA ASP A 34 9.03 6.12 13.19
C ASP A 34 8.99 7.60 12.76
N GLY A 35 8.74 7.86 11.48
CA GLY A 35 8.43 9.20 10.96
C GLY A 35 7.14 9.77 11.55
N ILE A 36 6.04 9.01 11.60
CA ILE A 36 4.77 9.43 12.24
C ILE A 36 5.01 9.75 13.72
N VAL A 37 5.71 8.86 14.44
CA VAL A 37 5.98 9.03 15.87
C VAL A 37 6.80 10.29 16.14
N SER A 38 7.87 10.50 15.36
CA SER A 38 8.79 11.62 15.58
C SER A 38 8.26 12.97 15.09
N ILE A 39 7.54 13.00 13.96
CA ILE A 39 7.09 14.25 13.32
C ILE A 39 5.72 14.67 13.87
N ASP A 40 4.78 13.73 13.97
CA ASP A 40 3.40 14.02 14.37
C ASP A 40 3.14 13.76 15.87
N ASN A 41 4.16 13.30 16.60
CA ASN A 41 4.12 13.04 18.05
C ASN A 41 2.98 12.08 18.46
N VAL A 42 2.80 11.03 17.66
CA VAL A 42 1.84 9.93 17.91
C VAL A 42 2.58 8.75 18.54
N ASP A 43 1.96 8.02 19.47
CA ASP A 43 2.59 6.83 20.03
C ASP A 43 2.71 5.70 18.98
N ALA A 44 3.71 4.83 19.14
CA ALA A 44 3.99 3.77 18.17
C ALA A 44 2.82 2.80 17.97
N ALA A 45 2.05 2.50 19.02
CA ALA A 45 0.92 1.58 18.91
C ALA A 45 -0.23 2.19 18.11
N SER A 46 -0.50 3.48 18.28
CA SER A 46 -1.47 4.22 17.46
C SER A 46 -0.98 4.39 16.01
N ALA A 47 0.31 4.65 15.80
CA ALA A 47 0.89 4.73 14.46
C ALA A 47 0.77 3.38 13.72
N ASN A 48 1.01 2.24 14.40
CA ASN A 48 0.87 0.90 13.83
C ASN A 48 -0.53 0.63 13.26
N LYS A 49 -1.58 1.24 13.86
CA LYS A 49 -2.97 1.06 13.39
C LYS A 49 -3.22 1.63 11.98
N GLN A 50 -2.31 2.44 11.45
CA GLN A 50 -2.42 3.00 10.10
C GLN A 50 -1.86 2.06 9.02
N PHE A 51 -1.17 0.99 9.41
CA PHE A 51 -0.51 0.07 8.50
C PHE A 51 -1.29 -1.24 8.35
N TYR A 52 -1.38 -1.70 7.10
CA TYR A 52 -2.02 -2.94 6.71
C TYR A 52 -1.05 -3.71 5.82
N LEU A 53 -0.43 -4.74 6.38
CA LEU A 53 0.55 -5.56 5.68
C LEU A 53 -0.13 -6.78 5.07
N ILE A 54 0.16 -7.04 3.81
CA ILE A 54 -0.35 -8.19 3.06
C ILE A 54 0.86 -9.02 2.61
N ASP A 55 0.78 -10.34 2.78
CA ASP A 55 1.80 -11.29 2.33
C ASP A 55 1.13 -12.45 1.57
N LYS A 56 1.86 -13.54 1.34
CA LYS A 56 1.40 -14.73 0.59
C LYS A 56 0.06 -15.31 1.06
N PHE A 57 -0.32 -15.11 2.32
CA PHE A 57 -1.56 -15.61 2.92
C PHE A 57 -2.64 -14.51 3.07
N GLY A 58 -2.53 -13.42 2.32
CA GLY A 58 -3.41 -12.26 2.42
C GLY A 58 -3.00 -11.30 3.55
N LEU A 59 -3.98 -10.52 4.02
CA LEU A 59 -3.78 -9.59 5.13
C LEU A 59 -3.27 -10.31 6.39
N ILE A 60 -2.24 -9.73 7.02
CA ILE A 60 -1.71 -10.21 8.29
C ILE A 60 -2.70 -9.88 9.43
N LYS A 61 -3.42 -10.90 9.88
CA LYS A 61 -4.41 -10.86 10.97
C LYS A 61 -4.24 -12.02 11.94
N ASP A 62 -4.75 -11.88 13.16
CA ASP A 62 -4.51 -12.83 14.26
C ASP A 62 -4.79 -14.31 13.89
N SER A 63 -5.90 -14.58 13.18
CA SER A 63 -6.27 -15.94 12.77
C SER A 63 -5.35 -16.62 11.75
N LEU A 64 -4.34 -15.93 11.18
CA LEU A 64 -3.32 -16.63 10.39
C LEU A 64 -2.44 -17.55 11.25
N GLY A 65 -2.35 -17.30 12.56
CA GLY A 65 -1.59 -18.10 13.50
C GLY A 65 -0.07 -17.85 13.45
N THR A 66 0.63 -18.29 14.49
CA THR A 66 2.08 -18.06 14.69
C THR A 66 2.96 -18.71 13.63
N GLU A 67 2.50 -19.78 13.00
CA GLU A 67 3.23 -20.47 11.92
C GLU A 67 3.34 -19.62 10.64
N LYS A 68 2.37 -18.74 10.41
CA LYS A 68 2.30 -17.90 9.20
C LYS A 68 2.68 -16.45 9.47
N ILE A 69 2.70 -16.03 10.73
CA ILE A 69 3.06 -14.67 11.16
C ILE A 69 4.45 -14.70 11.78
N ARG A 70 5.42 -14.08 11.09
CA ARG A 70 6.77 -13.88 11.64
C ARG A 70 6.74 -12.90 12.81
N ASP A 71 7.56 -13.14 13.83
CA ASP A 71 7.68 -12.26 15.00
C ASP A 71 7.92 -10.79 14.63
N ALA A 72 8.71 -10.55 13.58
CA ALA A 72 9.08 -9.22 13.13
C ALA A 72 7.91 -8.36 12.62
N VAL A 73 6.78 -8.98 12.24
CA VAL A 73 5.56 -8.30 11.74
C VAL A 73 4.42 -8.29 12.77
N ARG A 74 4.62 -8.85 13.97
CA ARG A 74 3.58 -8.92 15.03
C ARG A 74 2.97 -7.57 15.38
N GLU A 75 3.77 -6.52 15.37
CA GLU A 75 3.33 -5.16 15.71
C GLU A 75 2.28 -4.59 14.73
N TYR A 76 2.12 -5.21 13.55
CA TYR A 76 1.21 -4.78 12.48
C TYR A 76 0.05 -5.76 12.25
N VAL A 77 -0.09 -6.78 13.09
CA VAL A 77 -1.18 -7.76 12.99
C VAL A 77 -2.52 -7.08 13.26
N ARG A 78 -3.52 -7.34 12.42
CA ARG A 78 -4.88 -6.81 12.60
C ARG A 78 -5.77 -7.76 13.40
N PRO A 79 -6.58 -7.24 14.33
CA PRO A 79 -7.61 -8.04 15.00
C PRO A 79 -8.64 -8.60 14.01
N ASP A 80 -9.02 -9.87 14.17
CA ASP A 80 -10.03 -10.50 13.31
C ASP A 80 -11.39 -9.80 13.36
N ASP A 81 -11.75 -9.22 14.51
CA ASP A 81 -13.00 -8.48 14.69
C ASP A 81 -13.13 -7.31 13.72
N GLU A 82 -12.01 -6.66 13.37
CA GLU A 82 -12.01 -5.58 12.39
C GLU A 82 -12.35 -6.08 10.98
N TRP A 83 -12.23 -7.38 10.70
CA TRP A 83 -12.36 -7.96 9.36
C TRP A 83 -13.56 -8.89 9.19
N LYS A 84 -14.44 -8.95 10.19
CA LYS A 84 -15.73 -9.64 10.08
C LYS A 84 -16.56 -9.11 8.90
N GLY A 85 -17.15 -10.03 8.15
CA GLY A 85 -18.00 -9.73 6.99
C GLY A 85 -17.25 -9.31 5.72
N VAL A 86 -15.92 -9.26 5.74
CA VAL A 86 -15.12 -9.00 4.54
C VAL A 86 -14.99 -10.29 3.72
N PRO A 87 -15.26 -10.25 2.40
CA PRO A 87 -15.09 -11.41 1.54
C PRO A 87 -13.66 -11.96 1.59
N THR A 88 -13.53 -13.28 1.56
CA THR A 88 -12.26 -13.98 1.44
C THR A 88 -12.21 -14.77 0.15
N ASN A 89 -11.00 -15.08 -0.34
CA ASN A 89 -10.83 -16.03 -1.43
C ASN A 89 -11.15 -17.47 -0.97
N GLU A 90 -11.02 -18.44 -1.89
CA GLU A 90 -11.25 -19.87 -1.63
C GLU A 90 -10.39 -20.44 -0.49
N LYS A 91 -9.27 -19.78 -0.15
CA LYS A 91 -8.34 -20.18 0.92
C LYS A 91 -8.64 -19.48 2.25
N GLY A 92 -9.71 -18.68 2.34
CA GLY A 92 -10.04 -17.90 3.54
C GLY A 92 -9.14 -16.68 3.75
N GLU A 93 -8.45 -16.21 2.71
CA GLU A 93 -7.51 -15.10 2.77
C GLU A 93 -8.19 -13.80 2.33
N ILE A 94 -7.90 -12.70 3.02
CA ILE A 94 -8.36 -11.36 2.66
C ILE A 94 -7.39 -10.80 1.62
N THR A 95 -7.91 -10.54 0.42
CA THR A 95 -7.09 -10.13 -0.74
C THR A 95 -6.79 -8.63 -0.72
N LEU A 96 -5.84 -8.20 -1.57
CA LEU A 96 -5.48 -6.79 -1.71
C LEU A 96 -6.69 -5.90 -2.05
N LEU A 97 -7.53 -6.34 -2.98
CA LEU A 97 -8.71 -5.59 -3.37
C LEU A 97 -9.68 -5.38 -2.19
N GLU A 98 -9.93 -6.42 -1.40
CA GLU A 98 -10.83 -6.33 -0.26
C GLU A 98 -10.26 -5.45 0.87
N VAL A 99 -8.94 -5.48 1.06
CA VAL A 99 -8.25 -4.52 1.95
C VAL A 99 -8.43 -3.09 1.44
N VAL A 100 -8.25 -2.85 0.14
CA VAL A 100 -8.38 -1.50 -0.46
C VAL A 100 -9.80 -0.97 -0.34
N LYS A 101 -10.82 -1.78 -0.62
CA LYS A 101 -12.24 -1.41 -0.47
C LYS A 101 -12.56 -0.96 0.96
N LYS A 102 -12.07 -1.71 1.94
CA LYS A 102 -12.37 -1.46 3.35
C LYS A 102 -11.58 -0.30 3.94
N VAL A 103 -10.27 -0.30 3.72
CA VAL A 103 -9.34 0.66 4.34
C VAL A 103 -9.35 2.00 3.62
N LYS A 104 -9.66 2.00 2.31
CA LYS A 104 -9.53 3.18 1.44
C LYS A 104 -8.15 3.82 1.61
N PRO A 105 -7.07 3.08 1.31
CA PRO A 105 -5.72 3.54 1.60
C PRO A 105 -5.38 4.82 0.84
N THR A 106 -4.56 5.66 1.45
CA THR A 106 -3.98 6.84 0.77
C THR A 106 -2.64 6.51 0.15
N VAL A 107 -1.95 5.49 0.68
CA VAL A 107 -0.64 5.03 0.22
C VAL A 107 -0.66 3.52 -0.01
N LEU A 108 -0.25 3.10 -1.20
CA LEU A 108 -0.12 1.70 -1.60
C LEU A 108 1.32 1.42 -2.04
N ILE A 109 2.01 0.52 -1.35
CA ILE A 109 3.44 0.21 -1.56
C ILE A 109 3.61 -1.25 -1.92
N GLY A 110 4.24 -1.50 -3.08
CA GLY A 110 4.50 -2.84 -3.61
C GLY A 110 5.93 -3.26 -3.37
N CYS A 111 6.12 -4.34 -2.61
CA CYS A 111 7.41 -4.97 -2.29
C CYS A 111 7.31 -6.51 -2.35
N SER A 112 6.36 -7.04 -3.12
CA SER A 112 5.95 -8.44 -3.10
C SER A 112 6.64 -9.31 -4.14
N THR A 113 7.26 -8.71 -5.16
CA THR A 113 7.70 -9.36 -6.41
C THR A 113 6.58 -10.06 -7.21
N HIS A 114 5.32 -9.80 -6.86
CA HIS A 114 4.16 -10.32 -7.59
C HIS A 114 3.76 -9.33 -8.70
N ALA A 115 4.18 -9.66 -9.92
CA ALA A 115 3.92 -8.85 -11.11
C ALA A 115 2.41 -8.65 -11.33
N GLY A 116 2.01 -7.41 -11.64
CA GLY A 116 0.61 -7.11 -11.99
C GLY A 116 -0.39 -7.15 -10.82
N ALA A 117 0.09 -7.20 -9.57
CA ALA A 117 -0.77 -7.24 -8.39
C ALA A 117 -1.63 -5.97 -8.21
N PHE A 118 -1.15 -4.82 -8.69
CA PHE A 118 -1.89 -3.55 -8.66
C PHE A 118 -2.72 -3.43 -9.93
N THR A 119 -3.80 -4.21 -9.99
CA THR A 119 -4.71 -4.22 -11.14
C THR A 119 -5.46 -2.90 -11.30
N GLU A 120 -6.05 -2.69 -12.47
CA GLU A 120 -6.94 -1.54 -12.73
C GLU A 120 -8.03 -1.40 -11.67
N GLU A 121 -8.65 -2.52 -11.27
CA GLU A 121 -9.70 -2.52 -10.25
C GLU A 121 -9.17 -2.05 -8.89
N VAL A 122 -8.00 -2.53 -8.48
CA VAL A 122 -7.34 -2.12 -7.22
C VAL A 122 -7.05 -0.63 -7.23
N ILE A 123 -6.47 -0.11 -8.31
CA ILE A 123 -6.08 1.29 -8.43
C ILE A 123 -7.30 2.21 -8.51
N LYS A 124 -8.32 1.86 -9.31
CA LYS A 124 -9.56 2.61 -9.38
C LYS A 124 -10.31 2.63 -8.05
N GLU A 125 -10.34 1.51 -7.35
CA GLU A 125 -10.97 1.43 -6.04
C GLU A 125 -10.23 2.30 -5.00
N MET A 126 -8.90 2.28 -5.02
CA MET A 126 -8.09 3.18 -4.20
C MET A 126 -8.40 4.65 -4.51
N ALA A 127 -8.48 5.02 -5.79
CA ALA A 127 -8.77 6.38 -6.24
C ALA A 127 -10.18 6.89 -5.86
N LYS A 128 -11.14 6.00 -5.55
CA LYS A 128 -12.43 6.41 -4.96
C LYS A 128 -12.31 6.85 -3.49
N GLY A 129 -11.28 6.36 -2.80
CA GLY A 129 -11.07 6.56 -1.37
C GLY A 129 -10.15 7.74 -1.00
N THR A 130 -9.44 8.30 -1.99
CA THR A 130 -8.50 9.41 -1.81
C THR A 130 -8.38 10.24 -3.09
N ASP A 131 -8.31 11.56 -2.96
CA ASP A 131 -8.24 12.45 -4.13
C ASP A 131 -6.89 12.35 -4.88
N ARG A 132 -5.79 12.19 -4.14
CA ARG A 132 -4.45 11.98 -4.72
C ARG A 132 -3.81 10.71 -4.15
N PRO A 133 -4.05 9.53 -4.77
CA PRO A 133 -3.48 8.28 -4.30
C PRO A 133 -1.97 8.26 -4.48
N ILE A 134 -1.23 7.76 -3.49
CA ILE A 134 0.22 7.57 -3.58
C ILE A 134 0.47 6.09 -3.88
N VAL A 135 0.99 5.77 -5.05
CA VAL A 135 1.20 4.39 -5.50
C VAL A 135 2.69 4.16 -5.78
N LEU A 136 3.29 3.21 -5.07
CA LEU A 136 4.72 2.95 -5.09
C LEU A 136 4.98 1.49 -5.49
N PRO A 137 4.98 1.14 -6.79
CA PRO A 137 5.37 -0.20 -7.25
C PRO A 137 6.90 -0.31 -7.26
N LEU A 138 7.47 -0.90 -6.21
CA LEU A 138 8.92 -0.92 -5.98
C LEU A 138 9.59 -2.26 -6.33
N SER A 139 8.83 -3.28 -6.70
CA SER A 139 9.38 -4.61 -6.97
C SER A 139 10.28 -4.66 -8.20
N ASN A 140 11.50 -5.15 -8.03
CA ASN A 140 12.51 -5.24 -9.09
C ASN A 140 12.81 -6.70 -9.47
N PRO A 141 13.23 -6.98 -10.72
CA PRO A 141 13.39 -6.05 -11.86
C PRO A 141 12.04 -5.66 -12.49
N SER A 142 12.02 -4.78 -13.51
CA SER A 142 10.80 -4.19 -14.11
C SER A 142 9.66 -5.18 -14.42
N LYS A 143 9.99 -6.42 -14.80
CA LYS A 143 8.99 -7.49 -15.05
C LYS A 143 8.19 -7.93 -13.82
N LEU A 144 8.66 -7.57 -12.62
CA LEU A 144 8.02 -7.89 -11.33
C LEU A 144 7.30 -6.68 -10.72
N HIS A 145 7.20 -5.56 -11.45
CA HIS A 145 6.43 -4.41 -10.97
C HIS A 145 4.97 -4.77 -10.77
N GLU A 146 4.41 -4.30 -9.66
CA GLU A 146 3.01 -4.50 -9.33
C GLU A 146 2.08 -3.81 -10.34
N ALA A 147 2.49 -2.67 -10.91
CA ALA A 147 1.84 -2.00 -12.04
C ALA A 147 2.84 -1.16 -12.83
N LYS A 148 2.53 -0.89 -14.10
CA LYS A 148 3.30 0.08 -14.90
C LYS A 148 2.86 1.51 -14.54
N PRO A 149 3.78 2.48 -14.46
CA PRO A 149 3.45 3.87 -14.17
C PRO A 149 2.40 4.49 -15.10
N GLN A 150 2.48 4.20 -16.40
CA GLN A 150 1.51 4.70 -17.38
C GLN A 150 0.10 4.17 -17.07
N ASP A 151 -0.04 2.87 -16.80
CA ASP A 151 -1.33 2.26 -16.47
C ASP A 151 -1.95 2.92 -15.22
N VAL A 152 -1.16 3.13 -14.15
CA VAL A 152 -1.65 3.81 -12.94
C VAL A 152 -2.02 5.27 -13.22
N THR A 153 -1.27 5.96 -14.07
CA THR A 153 -1.58 7.32 -14.50
C THR A 153 -2.93 7.35 -15.22
N ASP A 154 -3.16 6.43 -16.15
CA ASP A 154 -4.41 6.36 -16.92
C ASP A 154 -5.61 5.99 -16.04
N TRP A 155 -5.47 4.99 -15.18
CA TRP A 155 -6.54 4.53 -14.29
C TRP A 155 -6.92 5.53 -13.21
N THR A 156 -6.03 6.48 -12.89
CA THR A 156 -6.28 7.55 -11.91
C THR A 156 -6.48 8.92 -12.54
N GLU A 157 -6.60 9.00 -13.88
CA GLU A 157 -6.76 10.25 -14.62
C GLU A 157 -5.65 11.28 -14.30
N GLY A 158 -4.43 10.79 -14.06
CA GLY A 158 -3.25 11.60 -13.72
C GLY A 158 -3.22 12.12 -12.28
N LYS A 159 -4.12 11.67 -11.40
CA LYS A 159 -4.15 12.12 -10.00
C LYS A 159 -3.10 11.46 -9.12
N ALA A 160 -2.71 10.22 -9.45
CA ALA A 160 -1.77 9.45 -8.64
C ALA A 160 -0.39 10.11 -8.54
N LEU A 161 0.19 10.05 -7.35
CA LEU A 161 1.60 10.33 -7.12
C LEU A 161 2.37 9.01 -7.20
N LEU A 162 3.31 8.93 -8.14
CA LEU A 162 4.05 7.72 -8.47
C LEU A 162 5.53 7.85 -8.12
N ALA A 163 6.12 6.77 -7.62
CA ALA A 163 7.57 6.57 -7.66
C ALA A 163 7.87 5.08 -7.79
N THR A 164 8.81 4.72 -8.67
CA THR A 164 9.12 3.33 -9.02
C THR A 164 10.50 2.90 -8.56
N GLY A 165 10.67 1.59 -8.35
CA GLY A 165 11.97 0.99 -8.02
C GLY A 165 12.91 0.80 -9.22
N SER A 166 12.37 0.84 -10.45
CA SER A 166 13.09 0.76 -11.72
C SER A 166 12.85 2.02 -12.57
N PRO A 167 13.75 2.36 -13.51
CA PRO A 167 13.53 3.49 -14.42
C PRO A 167 12.40 3.18 -15.41
N PHE A 168 11.54 4.17 -15.64
CA PHE A 168 10.49 4.16 -16.66
C PHE A 168 10.56 5.42 -17.51
N PRO A 169 10.07 5.39 -18.77
CA PRO A 169 9.87 6.61 -19.52
C PRO A 169 8.84 7.53 -18.83
N PRO A 170 8.89 8.85 -19.08
CA PRO A 170 7.89 9.78 -18.57
C PRO A 170 6.46 9.35 -18.93
N CYS A 171 5.54 9.52 -17.98
CA CYS A 171 4.13 9.18 -18.18
C CYS A 171 3.39 10.37 -18.80
N LYS A 172 2.50 10.07 -19.75
CA LYS A 172 1.64 11.08 -20.39
C LYS A 172 0.25 11.01 -19.80
N THR A 173 -0.29 12.16 -19.39
CA THR A 173 -1.70 12.28 -19.01
C THR A 173 -2.59 12.55 -20.23
N SER A 174 -3.88 12.31 -20.08
CA SER A 174 -4.91 12.64 -21.09
C SER A 174 -4.91 14.11 -21.51
N ASN A 175 -4.43 15.01 -20.65
CA ASN A 175 -4.30 16.45 -20.93
C ASN A 175 -2.94 16.83 -21.56
N GLY A 176 -2.11 15.86 -21.96
CA GLY A 176 -0.81 16.08 -22.59
C GLY A 176 0.31 16.53 -21.64
N LYS A 177 0.07 16.59 -20.32
CA LYS A 177 1.14 16.85 -19.33
C LYS A 177 1.98 15.59 -19.14
N GLU A 178 3.30 15.78 -19.13
CA GLU A 178 4.29 14.74 -18.84
C GLU A 178 4.69 14.78 -17.36
N TYR A 179 4.76 13.61 -16.74
CA TYR A 179 5.22 13.41 -15.36
C TYR A 179 6.46 12.51 -15.39
N THR A 180 7.52 12.96 -14.70
CA THR A 180 8.79 12.23 -14.54
C THR A 180 8.91 11.71 -13.11
#